data_AF-A0A966BLC6-F1
#
_entry.id   AF-A0A966BLC6-F1
#
_cell.length_a   1.000
_cell.length_b   1.000
_cell.length_c   1.000
_cell.angle_alpha   90.00
_cell.angle_beta   90.00
_cell.angle_gamma   90.00
#
_symmetry.space_group_name_H-M   'P 1'
#
loop_
_entity.id
_entity.type
_entity.pdbx_description
1 polymer ?
#
loop_
_entity_poly.entity_id
_entity_poly.type
_entity_poly.pdbx_seq_one_letter_code
_entity_poly.pdbx_strand_id
1 'polypeptide(L)'
;MNPASLRPDLPQAELSAVFVLKPQRAQGWQGSIAMKNGRPGSWDKARLPLRELTMQFDGTPDRLKLHDLRLDMAEAGHFAGKGQLNDLHLQLDLVSSDFNPHGVHGKMR
;
A
#
# COMPACT_ATOMS: atom_id res chain seq x y z
N MET A 1 -9.03 -11.00 -2.66
CA MET A 1 -7.86 -11.87 -2.42
C MET A 1 -7.52 -11.87 -0.93
N ASN A 2 -7.31 -13.04 -0.34
CA ASN A 2 -6.83 -13.16 1.04
C ASN A 2 -5.37 -13.69 1.05
N PRO A 3 -4.37 -12.93 1.53
CA PRO A 3 -2.98 -13.39 1.57
C PRO A 3 -2.81 -14.70 2.37
N ALA A 4 -3.57 -14.88 3.44
CA ALA A 4 -3.55 -16.09 4.26
C ALA A 4 -3.97 -17.37 3.51
N SER A 5 -4.64 -17.26 2.36
CA SER A 5 -4.96 -18.42 1.51
C SER A 5 -3.77 -18.88 0.67
N LEU A 6 -2.74 -18.05 0.52
CA LEU A 6 -1.50 -18.39 -0.18
C LEU A 6 -0.46 -18.97 0.77
N ARG A 7 -0.36 -18.40 1.97
CA ARG A 7 0.57 -18.83 3.02
C ARG A 7 -0.05 -18.53 4.40
N PRO A 8 -0.21 -19.52 5.29
CA PRO A 8 -0.96 -19.34 6.55
C PRO A 8 -0.39 -18.31 7.54
N ASP A 9 0.91 -18.00 7.46
CA ASP A 9 1.61 -17.00 8.25
C ASP A 9 1.38 -15.56 7.76
N LEU A 10 0.78 -15.39 6.58
CA LEU A 10 0.41 -14.07 6.07
C LEU A 10 -0.85 -13.55 6.75
N PRO A 11 -1.01 -12.22 6.85
CA PRO A 11 -2.18 -11.61 7.45
C PRO A 11 -3.45 -11.97 6.68
N GLN A 12 -4.54 -12.10 7.43
CA GLN A 12 -5.86 -12.18 6.84
C GLN A 12 -6.28 -10.80 6.34
N ALA A 13 -6.76 -10.74 5.10
CA ALA A 13 -7.27 -9.53 4.49
C ALA A 13 -8.29 -9.88 3.39
N GLU A 14 -9.06 -8.90 2.95
CA GLU A 14 -9.93 -9.02 1.79
C GLU A 14 -9.55 -7.98 0.74
N LEU A 15 -8.47 -8.26 0.01
CA LEU A 15 -7.87 -7.32 -0.92
C LEU A 15 -8.58 -7.33 -2.26
N SER A 16 -8.94 -6.16 -2.76
CA SER A 16 -9.34 -5.90 -4.13
C SER A 16 -8.51 -4.76 -4.67
N ALA A 17 -8.06 -4.85 -5.91
CA ALA A 17 -7.22 -3.83 -6.51
C ALA A 17 -7.59 -3.62 -7.98
N VAL A 18 -7.59 -2.37 -8.40
CA VAL A 18 -7.75 -1.92 -9.78
C VAL A 18 -6.46 -1.26 -10.20
N PHE A 19 -5.93 -1.72 -11.34
CA PHE A 19 -4.71 -1.22 -11.94
C PHE A 19 -5.05 -0.64 -13.31
N VAL A 20 -4.67 0.61 -13.54
CA VAL A 20 -4.75 1.24 -14.86
C VAL A 20 -3.32 1.46 -15.33
N LEU A 21 -2.96 0.86 -16.45
CA LEU A 21 -1.62 0.96 -17.04
C LEU A 21 -1.73 1.54 -18.45
N LYS A 22 -0.91 2.54 -18.74
CA LYS A 22 -0.74 3.14 -20.06
C LYS A 22 0.73 3.02 -20.47
N PRO A 23 1.03 2.24 -21.52
CA PRO A 23 2.36 2.23 -22.10
C PRO A 23 2.74 3.62 -22.62
N GLN A 24 3.99 4.00 -22.42
CA GLN A 24 4.60 5.20 -22.97
C GLN A 24 5.67 4.81 -24.02
N ARG A 25 6.19 5.82 -24.74
CA ARG A 25 7.31 5.63 -25.66
C ARG A 25 8.56 5.17 -24.88
N ALA A 26 9.47 4.47 -25.55
CA ALA A 26 10.73 3.98 -24.96
C ALA A 26 10.54 3.07 -23.72
N GLN A 27 9.56 2.16 -23.77
CA GLN A 27 9.30 1.14 -22.72
C GLN A 27 8.85 1.71 -21.36
N GLY A 28 8.58 3.01 -21.27
CA GLY A 28 8.02 3.62 -20.07
C GLY A 28 6.57 3.21 -19.84
N TRP A 29 6.13 3.26 -18.60
CA TRP A 29 4.78 3.02 -18.13
C TRP A 29 4.31 4.23 -17.34
N GLN A 30 3.00 4.49 -17.38
CA GLN A 30 2.33 5.38 -16.45
C GLN A 30 1.00 4.77 -16.05
N GLY A 31 0.61 4.95 -14.81
CA GLY A 31 -0.61 4.33 -14.33
C GLY A 31 -1.06 4.79 -12.97
N SER A 32 -2.09 4.12 -12.49
CA SER A 32 -2.63 4.32 -11.16
C SER A 32 -3.05 2.99 -10.56
N ILE A 33 -2.98 2.91 -9.23
CA ILE A 33 -3.41 1.78 -8.44
C ILE A 33 -4.42 2.29 -7.43
N ALA A 34 -5.55 1.59 -7.32
CA ALA A 34 -6.50 1.75 -6.23
C ALA A 34 -6.74 0.37 -5.61
N MET A 35 -6.45 0.23 -4.33
CA MET A 35 -6.61 -1.01 -3.59
C MET A 35 -7.48 -0.76 -2.35
N LYS A 36 -8.35 -1.72 -2.05
CA LYS A 36 -9.16 -1.76 -0.83
C LYS A 36 -8.98 -3.08 -0.12
N ASN A 37 -8.98 -3.03 1.21
CA ASN A 37 -9.06 -4.17 2.09
C ASN A 37 -10.42 -4.15 2.81
N GLY A 38 -11.30 -5.10 2.49
CA GLY A 38 -12.62 -5.22 3.13
C GLY A 38 -12.55 -5.66 4.60
N ARG A 39 -11.38 -6.06 5.09
CA ARG A 39 -11.20 -6.65 6.42
C ARG A 39 -9.93 -6.10 7.12
N PRO A 40 -9.80 -4.77 7.32
CA PRO A 40 -8.62 -4.18 7.95
C PRO A 40 -8.52 -4.55 9.43
N GLY A 41 -7.31 -4.44 10.01
CA GLY A 41 -7.06 -4.65 11.43
C GLY A 41 -5.57 -4.71 11.77
N SER A 42 -5.25 -4.60 13.06
CA SER A 42 -3.86 -4.57 13.55
C SER A 42 -3.10 -5.88 13.33
N TRP A 43 -1.78 -5.79 13.21
CA TRP A 43 -0.90 -6.93 12.91
C TRP A 43 -0.92 -8.03 13.96
N ASP A 44 -1.03 -7.66 15.23
CA ASP A 44 -1.14 -8.59 16.36
C ASP A 44 -2.42 -9.42 16.37
N LYS A 45 -3.40 -9.04 15.55
CA LYS A 45 -4.62 -9.82 15.30
C LYS A 45 -4.51 -10.67 14.04
N ALA A 46 -3.30 -10.79 13.46
CA ALA A 46 -3.04 -11.42 12.16
C ALA A 46 -3.86 -10.78 11.02
N ARG A 47 -3.95 -9.45 11.00
CA ARG A 47 -4.72 -8.65 10.04
C ARG A 47 -3.86 -7.53 9.47
N LEU A 48 -4.22 -7.05 8.28
CA LEU A 48 -3.56 -5.91 7.63
C LEU A 48 -4.23 -4.59 8.04
N PRO A 49 -3.51 -3.61 8.63
CA PRO A 49 -4.11 -2.33 9.07
C PRO A 49 -4.61 -1.47 7.91
N LEU A 50 -3.97 -1.60 6.74
CA LEU A 50 -4.34 -0.88 5.52
C LEU A 50 -5.79 -1.18 5.15
N ARG A 51 -6.61 -0.14 5.07
CA ARG A 51 -8.00 -0.14 4.58
C ARG A 51 -8.05 0.24 3.11
N GLU A 52 -7.38 1.31 2.70
CA GLU A 52 -7.30 1.75 1.31
C GLU A 52 -5.91 2.26 0.93
N LEU A 53 -5.51 2.04 -0.32
CA LEU A 53 -4.32 2.61 -0.94
C LEU A 53 -4.70 3.19 -2.29
N THR A 54 -4.29 4.41 -2.56
CA THR A 54 -4.31 4.99 -3.91
C THR A 54 -2.95 5.56 -4.25
N MET A 55 -2.49 5.36 -5.48
CA MET A 55 -1.28 6.01 -5.98
C MET A 55 -1.28 6.14 -7.49
N GLN A 56 -0.45 7.03 -7.99
CA GLN A 56 -0.05 7.12 -9.38
C GLN A 56 1.40 6.69 -9.51
N PHE A 57 1.79 6.25 -10.70
CA PHE A 57 3.18 5.92 -10.96
C PHE A 57 3.59 6.21 -12.41
N ASP A 58 4.87 6.44 -12.61
CA ASP A 58 5.51 6.39 -13.92
C ASP A 58 6.92 5.81 -13.83
N GLY A 59 7.47 5.35 -14.95
CA GLY A 59 8.84 4.85 -15.04
C GLY A 59 8.94 3.59 -15.89
N THR A 60 9.92 2.76 -15.62
CA THR A 60 10.15 1.49 -16.31
C THR A 60 9.81 0.31 -15.38
N PRO A 61 9.67 -0.92 -15.89
CA PRO A 61 9.32 -2.07 -15.05
C PRO A 61 10.27 -2.32 -13.87
N ASP A 62 11.55 -1.96 -14.04
CA ASP A 62 12.62 -2.04 -13.04
C ASP A 62 12.74 -0.77 -12.16
N ARG A 63 12.12 0.34 -12.55
CA ARG A 63 12.23 1.62 -11.86
C ARG A 63 10.94 2.41 -11.96
N LEU A 64 10.11 2.33 -10.93
CA LEU A 64 8.88 3.10 -10.82
C LEU A 64 9.03 4.24 -9.82
N LYS A 65 8.64 5.45 -10.23
CA LYS A 65 8.38 6.57 -9.32
C LYS A 65 6.92 6.50 -8.90
N LEU A 66 6.68 6.62 -7.60
CA LEU A 66 5.35 6.58 -7.00
C LEU A 66 4.96 8.00 -6.58
N HIS A 67 3.81 8.45 -7.03
CA HIS A 67 3.28 9.79 -6.80
C HIS A 67 1.92 9.71 -6.14
N ASP A 68 1.54 10.79 -5.45
CA ASP A 68 0.23 10.94 -4.80
C ASP A 68 -0.18 9.71 -3.99
N LEU A 69 0.78 9.08 -3.30
CA LEU A 69 0.53 7.91 -2.47
C LEU A 69 -0.33 8.35 -1.31
N ARG A 70 -1.50 7.74 -1.16
CA ARG A 70 -2.39 7.92 0.00
C ARG A 70 -2.70 6.57 0.58
N LEU A 71 -2.48 6.44 1.89
CA LEU A 71 -2.76 5.25 2.66
C LEU A 71 -3.77 5.62 3.73
N ASP A 72 -4.87 4.88 3.75
CA ASP A 72 -5.79 4.83 4.87
C ASP A 72 -5.48 3.58 5.67
N MET A 73 -4.93 3.74 6.86
CA MET A 73 -4.51 2.65 7.75
C MET A 73 -5.57 2.34 8.82
N ALA A 74 -6.84 2.64 8.55
CA ALA A 74 -7.94 2.49 9.50
C ALA A 74 -7.66 3.19 10.84
N GLU A 75 -7.62 2.42 11.93
CA GLU A 75 -7.36 2.92 13.29
C GLU A 75 -5.94 3.47 13.47
N ALA A 76 -5.03 3.24 12.52
CA ALA A 76 -3.66 3.74 12.57
C ALA A 76 -3.47 5.13 11.93
N GLY A 77 -4.53 5.72 11.39
CA GLY A 77 -4.51 7.05 10.78
C GLY A 77 -4.24 7.04 9.27
N HIS A 78 -3.91 8.22 8.74
CA HIS A 78 -3.78 8.44 7.31
C HIS A 78 -2.38 8.92 6.96
N PHE A 79 -1.87 8.45 5.83
CA PHE A 79 -0.56 8.85 5.32
C PHE A 79 -0.70 9.35 3.90
N ALA A 80 0.08 10.39 3.59
CA ALA A 80 0.24 10.88 2.23
C ALA A 80 1.73 11.00 1.90
N GLY A 81 2.09 10.84 0.63
CA GLY A 81 3.48 10.99 0.24
C GLY A 81 3.81 10.48 -1.16
N LYS A 82 5.04 10.02 -1.30
CA LYS A 82 5.64 9.59 -2.56
C LYS A 82 6.64 8.48 -2.30
N GLY A 83 7.16 7.89 -3.37
CA GLY A 83 8.16 6.84 -3.23
C GLY A 83 8.80 6.43 -4.53
N GLN A 84 9.56 5.35 -4.46
CA GLN A 84 10.16 4.69 -5.60
C GLN A 84 10.26 3.19 -5.36
N LEU A 85 10.10 2.42 -6.43
CA LEU A 85 10.39 1.00 -6.47
C LEU A 85 11.50 0.79 -7.50
N ASN A 86 12.68 0.40 -7.02
CA ASN A 86 13.85 0.11 -7.86
C ASN A 86 14.19 -1.37 -7.70
N ASP A 87 14.04 -2.14 -8.77
CA ASP A 87 14.05 -3.61 -8.77
C ASP A 87 13.01 -4.18 -7.79
N LEU A 88 13.42 -4.49 -6.56
CA LEU A 88 12.57 -4.95 -5.46
C LEU A 88 12.72 -4.11 -4.18
N HIS A 89 13.45 -2.99 -4.27
CA HIS A 89 13.62 -2.06 -3.17
C HIS A 89 12.55 -0.98 -3.21
N LEU A 90 11.60 -1.07 -2.28
CA LEU A 90 10.60 -0.05 -2.04
C LEU A 90 11.12 0.98 -1.04
N GLN A 91 11.15 2.25 -1.45
CA GLN A 91 11.40 3.38 -0.57
C GLN A 91 10.19 4.31 -0.59
N LEU A 92 9.69 4.66 0.59
CA LEU A 92 8.55 5.55 0.78
C LEU A 92 8.96 6.74 1.65
N ASP A 93 8.48 7.91 1.28
CA ASP A 93 8.52 9.13 2.07
C ASP A 93 7.07 9.51 2.36
N LEU A 94 6.66 9.35 3.62
CA LEU A 94 5.28 9.44 4.07
C LEU A 94 5.18 10.42 5.23
N VAL A 95 4.14 11.24 5.18
CA VAL A 95 3.74 12.11 6.29
C VAL A 95 2.36 11.71 6.80
N SER A 96 2.17 11.83 8.10
CA SER A 96 0.88 11.67 8.76
C SER A 96 0.71 12.73 9.83
N SER A 97 -0.52 13.18 10.04
CA SER A 97 -0.89 14.13 11.09
C SER A 97 -1.67 13.48 12.24
N ASP A 98 -2.09 12.23 12.05
CA ASP A 98 -3.00 11.48 12.92
C ASP A 98 -2.51 10.04 13.14
N PHE A 99 -1.20 9.82 13.00
CA PHE A 99 -0.62 8.49 13.17
C PHE A 99 -0.87 7.96 14.58
N ASN A 100 -1.59 6.85 14.65
CA ASN A 100 -1.85 6.12 15.87
C ASN A 100 -1.12 4.76 15.82
N PRO A 101 0.06 4.61 16.44
CA PRO A 101 0.83 3.38 16.38
C PRO A 101 0.08 2.18 16.98
N HIS A 102 -0.84 2.40 17.93
CA HIS A 102 -1.67 1.34 18.49
C HIS A 102 -2.58 0.68 17.44
N GLY A 103 -3.01 1.43 16.42
CA GLY A 103 -3.80 0.88 15.31
C GLY A 103 -3.01 -0.08 14.41
N VAL A 104 -1.69 0.06 14.35
CA VAL A 104 -0.80 -0.85 13.61
C VAL A 104 -0.57 -2.13 14.40
N HIS A 105 -0.30 -2.00 15.70
CA HIS A 105 -0.11 -3.12 16.62
C HIS A 105 -0.48 -2.66 18.03
N GLY A 106 -1.35 -3.39 18.72
CA GLY A 106 -1.90 -2.99 20.02
C GLY A 106 -0.91 -2.90 21.19
N LYS A 107 0.38 -3.15 20.98
CA LYS A 107 1.44 -2.99 21.99
C LYS A 107 2.23 -1.70 21.81
N MET A 108 2.04 -0.97 20.70
CA MET A 108 2.74 0.27 20.42
C MET A 108 1.97 1.46 21.01
N ARG A 109 2.69 2.47 21.48
CA ARG A 109 2.17 3.67 22.14
C ARG A 109 2.64 4.90 21.40
#